data_AF-A0A1G2KDS6-F1
#
_entry.id   AF-A0A1G2KDS6-F1
#
_cell.length_a   1.000
_cell.length_b   1.000
_cell.length_c   1.000
_cell.angle_alpha   90.00
_cell.angle_beta   90.00
_cell.angle_gamma   90.00
#
_symmetry.space_group_name_H-M   'P 1'
#
loop_
_entity.id
_entity.type
_entity.pdbx_description
1 polymer ?
#
loop_
_entity_poly.entity_id
_entity_poly.type
_entity_poly.pdbx_seq_one_letter_code
_entity_poly.pdbx_strand_id
1 'polypeptide(L)'
;MALYFLELSQTYCKETDQVSFRRRQIVAKHLKDNYKSYKNRDEEILARIQEELAGEGIAVSASDFRYDKLILRTAYAWLRASDEDRTEARKKVPTAIAGQLEKDGILTWARVRELAGLSGPKSESESRRAQQEPSVLRTAFADFHAGEELASLIGNLVPQIEGVLEENRALKEEVFRHSDERGTYVRKVQDADDYIELLEGEILRLEEQLREARASLRHARSTTLEEIAREHPEIPHLTVIAQQLKNGGTKSVSDLEKLRESLPTEYAWPNDQGRFSYSDRFLRELAGFEPHEQERVARQLGVLGSQGSGYASLHTRKIEMRLPFSPPECFVSRGADDLRFTWSKKEGEILVHWVYRKGDSRVRQSEA
;
A
#
# COMPACT_ATOMS: atom_id res chain seq x y z
N MET A 1 -7.15 27.98 6.35
CA MET A 1 -5.92 27.59 5.62
C MET A 1 -5.18 26.66 6.53
N ALA A 2 -4.71 25.52 6.02
CA ALA A 2 -4.12 24.51 6.88
C ALA A 2 -2.78 24.97 7.47
N LEU A 3 -2.53 24.63 8.74
CA LEU A 3 -1.22 24.81 9.38
C LEU A 3 -0.19 23.89 8.73
N TYR A 4 1.01 24.35 8.40
CA TYR A 4 2.06 23.45 7.92
C TYR A 4 2.81 22.78 9.08
N PHE A 5 2.14 21.86 9.79
CA PHE A 5 2.64 21.29 11.05
C PHE A 5 3.95 20.49 10.94
N LEU A 6 4.34 20.04 9.75
CA LEU A 6 5.61 19.32 9.57
C LEU A 6 6.82 20.21 9.86
N GLU A 7 6.71 21.53 9.71
CA GLU A 7 7.79 22.47 10.05
C GLU A 7 8.14 22.50 11.54
N LEU A 8 7.27 21.96 12.40
CA LEU A 8 7.48 21.87 13.84
C LEU A 8 8.43 20.73 14.23
N SER A 9 8.71 19.79 13.31
CA SER A 9 9.68 18.72 13.51
C SER A 9 11.07 19.19 13.07
N GLN A 10 11.99 19.28 14.03
CA GLN A 10 13.39 19.63 13.76
C GLN A 10 14.09 18.58 12.89
N THR A 11 13.77 17.30 13.10
CA THR A 11 14.31 16.21 12.31
C THR A 11 13.79 16.27 10.87
N TYR A 12 12.50 16.50 10.66
CA TYR A 12 11.92 16.69 9.33
C TYR A 12 12.56 17.87 8.58
N CYS A 13 12.73 19.01 9.24
CA CYS A 13 13.36 20.21 8.66
C CYS A 13 14.83 19.99 8.25
N LYS A 14 15.56 19.09 8.93
CA LYS A 14 16.96 18.76 8.62
C LYS A 14 17.09 17.71 7.53
N GLU A 15 16.23 16.70 7.53
CA GLU A 15 16.33 15.53 6.67
C GLU A 15 15.57 15.67 5.34
N THR A 16 14.65 16.64 5.22
CA THR A 16 13.88 16.88 3.98
C THR A 16 14.61 17.85 3.07
N ASP A 17 14.63 17.56 1.76
CA ASP A 17 15.19 18.49 0.78
C ASP A 17 14.41 19.82 0.73
N GLN A 18 15.11 20.92 0.47
CA GLN A 18 14.52 22.26 0.51
C GLN A 18 13.37 22.43 -0.49
N VAL A 19 13.43 21.75 -1.64
CA VAL A 19 12.40 21.84 -2.69
C VAL A 19 11.10 21.21 -2.21
N SER A 20 11.14 19.97 -1.73
CA SER A 20 9.98 19.28 -1.15
C SER A 20 9.43 20.00 0.07
N PHE A 21 10.32 20.52 0.92
CA PHE A 21 9.92 21.28 2.11
C PHE A 21 9.10 22.51 1.71
N ARG A 22 9.64 23.32 0.78
CA ARG A 22 8.99 24.55 0.31
C ARG A 22 7.69 24.25 -0.42
N ARG A 23 7.69 23.24 -1.29
CA ARG A 23 6.50 22.80 -2.04
C ARG A 23 5.36 22.41 -1.09
N ARG A 24 5.63 21.59 -0.07
CA ARG A 24 4.61 21.18 0.92
C ARG A 24 4.09 22.33 1.78
N GLN A 25 4.94 23.30 2.09
CA GLN A 25 4.52 24.52 2.78
C GLN A 25 3.49 25.30 1.96
N ILE A 26 3.76 25.50 0.66
CA ILE A 26 2.83 26.17 -0.26
C ILE A 26 1.55 25.34 -0.46
N VAL A 27 1.66 24.02 -0.62
CA VAL A 27 0.49 23.13 -0.73
C VAL A 27 -0.41 23.27 0.50
N ALA A 28 0.15 23.23 1.72
CA ALA A 28 -0.63 23.37 2.96
C ALA A 28 -1.42 24.69 3.03
N LYS A 29 -0.82 25.80 2.57
CA LYS A 29 -1.45 27.13 2.51
C LYS A 29 -2.74 27.15 1.68
N HIS A 30 -2.83 26.34 0.63
CA HIS A 30 -4.02 26.28 -0.25
C HIS A 30 -5.05 25.21 0.17
N LEU A 31 -4.77 24.42 1.21
CA LEU A 31 -5.68 23.39 1.73
C LEU A 31 -6.57 23.92 2.88
N LYS A 32 -7.69 23.22 3.12
CA LYS A 32 -8.52 23.40 4.32
C LYS A 32 -7.84 22.84 5.57
N ASP A 33 -8.35 23.20 6.74
CA ASP A 33 -7.78 22.81 8.05
C ASP A 33 -7.80 21.29 8.33
N ASN A 34 -8.51 20.51 7.51
CA ASN A 34 -8.48 19.04 7.51
C ASN A 34 -7.61 18.46 6.38
N TYR A 35 -6.78 19.29 5.76
CA TYR A 35 -5.86 18.97 4.64
C TYR A 35 -6.58 18.39 3.42
N LYS A 36 -7.84 18.77 3.21
CA LYS A 36 -8.60 18.49 1.99
C LYS A 36 -8.68 19.74 1.11
N SER A 37 -8.83 19.51 -0.19
CA SER A 37 -9.20 20.55 -1.14
C SER A 37 -10.71 20.84 -1.08
N TYR A 38 -11.12 21.97 -1.65
CA TYR A 38 -12.54 22.21 -1.94
C TYR A 38 -12.98 21.27 -3.06
N LYS A 39 -14.22 20.74 -3.00
CA LYS A 39 -14.76 19.81 -4.02
C LYS A 39 -14.47 20.34 -5.43
N ASN A 40 -13.87 19.51 -6.27
CA ASN A 40 -13.58 19.77 -7.69
C ASN A 40 -12.71 21.01 -7.96
N ARG A 41 -11.82 21.40 -7.03
CA ARG A 41 -10.91 22.55 -7.21
C ARG A 41 -9.43 22.19 -7.27
N ASP A 42 -9.09 20.91 -7.39
CA ASP A 42 -7.70 20.46 -7.39
C ASP A 42 -6.89 21.06 -8.55
N GLU A 43 -7.49 21.19 -9.73
CA GLU A 43 -6.86 21.81 -10.89
C GLU A 43 -6.62 23.32 -10.71
N GLU A 44 -7.60 24.04 -10.13
CA GLU A 44 -7.48 25.47 -9.82
C GLU A 44 -6.40 25.72 -8.75
N ILE A 45 -6.38 24.88 -7.71
CA ILE A 45 -5.37 24.95 -6.64
C ILE A 45 -3.98 24.63 -7.21
N LEU A 46 -3.85 23.60 -8.04
CA LEU A 46 -2.60 23.23 -8.69
C LEU A 46 -2.06 24.38 -9.54
N ALA A 47 -2.89 25.02 -10.36
CA ALA A 47 -2.49 26.14 -11.20
C ALA A 47 -1.92 27.31 -10.37
N ARG A 48 -2.57 27.64 -9.24
CA ARG A 48 -2.09 28.69 -8.31
C ARG A 48 -0.77 28.32 -7.64
N ILE A 49 -0.60 27.06 -7.25
CA ILE A 49 0.64 26.55 -6.66
C ILE A 49 1.78 26.59 -7.68
N GLN A 50 1.51 26.21 -8.92
CA GLN A 50 2.48 26.29 -10.02
C GLN A 50 2.90 27.73 -10.29
N GLU A 51 1.97 28.67 -10.29
CA GLU A 51 2.27 30.10 -10.45
C GLU A 51 3.14 30.63 -9.29
N GLU A 52 2.80 30.31 -8.04
CA GLU A 52 3.54 30.75 -6.84
C GLU A 52 4.98 30.18 -6.81
N LEU A 53 5.15 28.92 -7.19
CA LEU A 53 6.45 28.23 -7.16
C LEU A 53 7.29 28.44 -8.44
N ALA A 54 6.68 28.81 -9.56
CA ALA A 54 7.41 29.18 -10.78
C ALA A 54 8.32 30.39 -10.55
N GLY A 55 7.88 31.36 -9.74
CA GLY A 55 8.70 32.50 -9.32
C GLY A 55 9.94 32.12 -8.50
N GLU A 56 9.93 30.92 -7.90
CA GLU A 56 11.03 30.36 -7.11
C GLU A 56 11.87 29.34 -7.91
N GLY A 57 11.55 29.13 -9.21
CA GLY A 57 12.22 28.15 -10.07
C GLY A 57 11.87 26.69 -9.73
N ILE A 58 10.81 26.45 -8.96
CA ILE A 58 10.38 25.11 -8.54
C ILE A 58 9.24 24.63 -9.44
N ALA A 59 9.51 23.62 -10.27
CA ALA A 59 8.49 22.96 -11.07
C ALA A 59 7.65 22.00 -10.22
N VAL A 60 6.33 22.04 -10.39
CA VAL A 60 5.38 21.15 -9.68
C VAL A 60 4.46 20.47 -10.67
N SER A 61 4.45 19.14 -10.65
CA SER A 61 3.52 18.34 -11.43
C SER A 61 2.23 18.06 -10.66
N ALA A 62 1.21 17.57 -11.37
CA ALA A 62 -0.05 17.14 -10.74
C ALA A 62 0.17 15.96 -9.75
N SER A 63 1.11 15.05 -10.05
CA SER A 63 1.45 13.94 -9.16
C SER A 63 2.15 14.44 -7.90
N ASP A 64 3.06 15.41 -8.01
CA ASP A 64 3.71 16.04 -6.86
C ASP A 64 2.69 16.66 -5.90
N PHE A 65 1.75 17.44 -6.45
CA PHE A 65 0.68 18.06 -5.67
C PHE A 65 -0.19 17.04 -4.94
N ARG A 66 -0.62 15.98 -5.64
CA ARG A 66 -1.42 14.90 -5.04
C ARG A 66 -0.66 14.19 -3.93
N TYR A 67 0.63 13.91 -4.15
CA TYR A 67 1.49 13.24 -3.19
C TYR A 67 1.71 14.08 -1.93
N ASP A 68 2.04 15.37 -2.07
CA ASP A 68 2.24 16.27 -0.94
C ASP A 68 0.96 16.49 -0.12
N LYS A 69 -0.18 16.63 -0.81
CA LYS A 69 -1.50 16.69 -0.19
C LYS A 69 -1.80 15.41 0.60
N LEU A 70 -1.47 14.24 0.05
CA LEU A 70 -1.68 12.96 0.70
C LEU A 70 -0.83 12.83 1.97
N ILE A 71 0.47 13.18 1.91
CA ILE A 71 1.37 13.19 3.07
C ILE A 71 0.76 14.02 4.21
N LEU A 72 0.35 15.25 3.90
CA LEU A 72 -0.21 16.16 4.90
C LEU A 72 -1.50 15.59 5.51
N ARG A 73 -2.38 15.01 4.67
CA ARG A 73 -3.65 14.43 5.11
C ARG A 73 -3.46 13.18 5.97
N THR A 74 -2.60 12.25 5.58
CA THR A 74 -2.40 10.99 6.33
C THR A 74 -1.66 11.24 7.63
N ALA A 75 -0.63 12.10 7.63
CA ALA A 75 0.05 12.49 8.87
C ALA A 75 -0.90 13.24 9.82
N TYR A 76 -1.76 14.14 9.32
CA TYR A 76 -2.80 14.78 10.14
C TYR A 76 -3.78 13.76 10.73
N ALA A 77 -4.25 12.80 9.92
CA ALA A 77 -5.19 11.77 10.35
C ALA A 77 -4.58 10.88 11.44
N TRP A 78 -3.32 10.46 11.28
CA TRP A 78 -2.58 9.69 12.28
C TRP A 78 -2.42 10.45 13.60
N LEU A 79 -2.03 11.74 13.55
CA LEU A 79 -1.88 12.56 14.75
C LEU A 79 -3.21 12.81 15.49
N ARG A 80 -4.35 12.68 14.80
CA ARG A 80 -5.70 12.80 15.40
C ARG A 80 -6.35 11.46 15.75
N ALA A 81 -5.72 10.33 15.40
CA ALA A 81 -6.28 9.02 15.64
C ALA A 81 -6.38 8.73 17.15
N SER A 82 -7.44 8.00 17.52
CA SER A 82 -7.59 7.38 18.83
C SER A 82 -6.44 6.40 19.09
N ASP A 83 -6.19 6.01 20.34
CA ASP A 83 -5.14 5.04 20.65
C ASP A 83 -5.40 3.68 19.98
N GLU A 84 -6.67 3.29 19.82
CA GLU A 84 -7.11 2.05 19.16
C GLU A 84 -6.82 2.08 17.64
N ASP A 85 -7.05 3.22 16.98
CA ASP A 85 -6.88 3.37 15.53
C ASP A 85 -5.45 3.81 15.12
N ARG A 86 -4.62 4.22 16.08
CA ARG A 86 -3.32 4.87 15.80
C ARG A 86 -2.38 3.96 15.00
N THR A 87 -2.35 2.66 15.32
CA THR A 87 -1.51 1.69 14.61
C THR A 87 -1.91 1.56 13.14
N GLU A 88 -3.21 1.56 12.85
CA GLU A 88 -3.70 1.44 11.48
C GLU A 88 -3.51 2.75 10.70
N ALA A 89 -3.80 3.89 11.33
CA ALA A 89 -3.55 5.20 10.73
C ALA A 89 -2.04 5.43 10.45
N ARG A 90 -1.16 4.92 11.32
CA ARG A 90 0.30 5.02 11.18
C ARG A 90 0.82 4.33 9.92
N LYS A 91 0.22 3.21 9.51
CA LYS A 91 0.60 2.46 8.30
C LYS A 91 0.38 3.27 7.02
N LYS A 92 -0.57 4.21 7.04
CA LYS A 92 -0.91 5.07 5.90
C LYS A 92 0.03 6.28 5.76
N VAL A 93 0.88 6.55 6.76
CA VAL A 93 1.86 7.65 6.72
C VAL A 93 3.20 7.11 6.21
N PRO A 94 3.85 7.77 5.23
CA PRO A 94 5.17 7.36 4.79
C PRO A 94 6.16 7.21 5.95
N THR A 95 6.92 6.11 5.96
CA THR A 95 7.78 5.72 7.09
C THR A 95 8.77 6.80 7.48
N ALA A 96 9.35 7.52 6.50
CA ALA A 96 10.28 8.61 6.76
C ALA A 96 9.61 9.76 7.54
N ILE A 97 8.45 10.22 7.08
CA ILE A 97 7.71 11.34 7.69
C ILE A 97 7.32 11.02 9.13
N ALA A 98 6.70 9.86 9.33
CA ALA A 98 6.26 9.49 10.66
C ALA A 98 7.43 9.13 11.58
N GLY A 99 8.52 8.55 11.07
CA GLY A 99 9.75 8.34 11.84
C GLY A 99 10.41 9.64 12.30
N GLN A 100 10.36 10.69 11.48
CA GLN A 100 10.86 12.03 11.82
C GLN A 100 10.01 12.69 12.91
N LEU A 101 8.68 12.61 12.79
CA LEU A 101 7.75 13.09 13.82
C LEU A 101 7.89 12.31 15.14
N GLU A 102 8.06 10.98 15.07
CA GLU A 102 8.30 10.11 16.23
C GLU A 102 9.59 10.46 16.97
N LYS A 103 10.69 10.67 16.24
CA LYS A 103 11.98 11.09 16.82
C LYS A 103 11.87 12.39 17.60
N ASP A 104 11.05 13.33 17.14
CA ASP A 104 10.83 14.63 17.80
C ASP A 104 9.68 14.60 18.83
N GLY A 105 9.10 13.43 19.10
CA GLY A 105 8.02 13.26 20.08
C GLY A 105 6.67 13.85 19.65
N ILE A 106 6.46 14.10 18.37
CA ILE A 106 5.21 14.63 17.80
C ILE A 106 4.30 13.45 17.45
N LEU A 107 3.62 12.90 18.46
CA LEU A 107 2.76 11.71 18.31
C LEU A 107 1.25 12.03 18.29
N THR A 108 0.87 13.25 18.67
CA THR A 108 -0.53 13.67 18.77
C THR A 108 -0.74 15.07 18.23
N TRP A 109 -1.97 15.35 17.81
CA TRP A 109 -2.38 16.68 17.39
C TRP A 109 -2.39 17.68 18.55
N ALA A 110 -2.56 17.21 19.79
CA ALA A 110 -2.42 18.03 20.98
C ALA A 110 -0.99 18.58 21.09
N ARG A 111 0.02 17.72 20.89
CA ARG A 111 1.44 18.13 20.87
C ARG A 111 1.74 19.11 19.74
N VAL A 112 1.14 18.93 18.56
CA VAL A 112 1.25 19.90 17.46
C VAL A 112 0.70 21.27 17.85
N ARG A 113 -0.48 21.34 18.48
CA ARG A 113 -1.06 22.62 18.93
C ARG A 113 -0.22 23.29 20.00
N GLU A 114 0.40 22.52 20.89
CA GLU A 114 1.33 23.03 21.91
C GLU A 114 2.55 23.68 21.25
N LEU A 115 3.22 22.96 20.33
CA LEU A 115 4.40 23.45 19.62
C LEU A 115 4.08 24.64 18.70
N ALA A 116 2.88 24.69 18.13
CA ALA A 116 2.41 25.81 17.31
C ALA A 116 1.96 27.03 18.13
N GLY A 117 1.98 26.97 19.46
CA GLY A 117 1.48 28.06 20.32
C GLY A 117 -0.03 28.27 20.25
N LEU A 118 -0.79 27.28 19.78
CA LEU A 118 -2.25 27.33 19.57
C LEU A 118 -3.05 26.76 20.76
N SER A 119 -2.43 26.69 21.94
CA SER A 119 -3.06 26.18 23.16
C SER A 119 -3.89 27.29 23.83
N GLY A 120 -5.20 27.30 23.58
CA GLY A 120 -6.17 28.07 24.37
C GLY A 120 -6.33 27.52 25.80
N PRO A 121 -6.87 28.32 26.74
CA PRO A 121 -6.90 27.99 28.17
C PRO A 121 -7.68 26.70 28.44
N LYS A 122 -7.24 25.97 29.48
CA LYS A 122 -7.85 24.74 29.98
C LYS A 122 -9.37 24.89 30.10
N SER A 123 -10.08 23.89 29.60
CA SER A 123 -11.52 23.67 29.74
C SER A 123 -12.01 23.95 31.16
N GLU A 124 -12.74 25.06 31.35
CA GLU A 124 -13.79 25.16 32.36
C GLU A 124 -15.06 24.54 31.75
N SER A 125 -15.19 23.23 31.91
CA SER A 125 -16.39 22.47 31.56
C SER A 125 -17.14 22.09 32.83
N GLU A 126 -17.41 23.04 33.72
CA GLU A 126 -18.33 22.85 34.84
C GLU A 126 -19.07 24.16 35.14
N SER A 127 -20.05 24.50 34.31
CA SER A 127 -21.21 25.33 34.69
C SER A 127 -22.08 25.60 33.47
N ARG A 128 -23.12 24.79 33.29
CA ARG A 128 -24.46 25.16 32.78
C ARG A 128 -25.29 23.91 32.57
N ARG A 129 -25.70 23.31 33.70
CA ARG A 129 -26.99 22.62 33.80
C ARG A 129 -27.92 23.53 34.60
N ALA A 130 -29.20 23.47 34.23
CA ALA A 130 -30.35 24.14 34.82
C ALA A 130 -30.52 25.62 34.45
N GLN A 131 -31.43 25.87 33.50
CA GLN A 131 -32.70 26.60 33.74
C GLN A 131 -33.34 26.95 32.41
N GLN A 132 -34.51 26.36 32.14
CA GLN A 132 -35.75 27.05 31.72
C GLN A 132 -36.75 26.01 31.20
N GLU A 133 -37.63 25.57 32.09
CA GLU A 133 -38.98 25.16 31.70
C GLU A 133 -39.83 26.42 31.51
N PRO A 134 -40.70 26.51 30.49
CA PRO A 134 -41.68 27.58 30.40
C PRO A 134 -42.97 27.18 31.13
N SER A 135 -43.16 27.77 32.30
CA SER A 135 -44.41 27.79 33.05
C SER A 135 -45.29 28.96 32.61
N VAL A 136 -46.20 28.78 31.64
CA VAL A 136 -47.39 29.64 31.52
C VAL A 136 -48.51 28.85 30.85
N LEU A 137 -49.61 28.62 31.57
CA LEU A 137 -51.01 28.76 31.14
C LEU A 137 -51.91 28.10 32.20
N ARG A 138 -52.23 28.85 33.26
CA ARG A 138 -53.36 28.57 34.15
C ARG A 138 -54.09 29.86 34.45
N THR A 139 -55.18 30.07 33.71
CA THR A 139 -56.42 30.82 34.02
C THR A 139 -57.14 30.99 32.69
N ALA A 140 -58.43 30.78 32.52
CA ALA A 140 -59.57 30.55 33.41
C ALA A 140 -60.70 30.04 32.51
N PHE A 141 -61.59 29.15 32.96
CA PHE A 141 -62.97 29.08 32.47
C PHE A 141 -63.83 28.32 33.49
N ALA A 142 -64.68 29.07 34.18
CA ALA A 142 -65.92 28.55 34.74
C ALA A 142 -67.03 29.14 33.87
N ASP A 143 -67.57 28.32 32.96
CA ASP A 143 -68.99 27.99 32.90
C ASP A 143 -69.37 27.29 31.58
N PHE A 144 -70.25 26.31 31.73
CA PHE A 144 -71.17 25.74 30.72
C PHE A 144 -70.68 24.63 29.77
N HIS A 145 -70.73 23.38 30.27
CA HIS A 145 -71.09 22.11 29.63
C HIS A 145 -70.58 21.67 28.23
N ALA A 146 -69.69 22.41 27.57
CA ALA A 146 -68.92 21.92 26.41
C ALA A 146 -67.49 21.50 26.78
N GLY A 147 -67.07 21.75 28.03
CA GLY A 147 -65.70 21.56 28.53
C GLY A 147 -65.32 20.11 28.84
N GLU A 148 -66.25 19.23 29.20
CA GLU A 148 -65.93 17.82 29.48
C GLU A 148 -65.63 17.02 28.21
N GLU A 149 -66.38 17.25 27.13
CA GLU A 149 -66.08 16.61 25.84
C GLU A 149 -64.78 17.14 25.25
N LEU A 150 -64.52 18.45 25.32
CA LEU A 150 -63.25 19.04 24.88
C LEU A 150 -62.06 18.60 25.76
N ALA A 151 -62.22 18.51 27.07
CA ALA A 151 -61.18 18.02 27.97
C ALA A 151 -60.90 16.52 27.79
N SER A 152 -61.94 15.72 27.49
CA SER A 152 -61.79 14.31 27.09
C SER A 152 -61.11 14.17 25.74
N LEU A 153 -61.49 14.99 24.75
CA LEU A 153 -60.86 14.98 23.42
C LEU A 153 -59.39 15.40 23.48
N ILE A 154 -59.09 16.46 24.24
CA ILE A 154 -57.71 16.92 24.49
C ILE A 154 -56.94 15.88 25.30
N GLY A 155 -57.55 15.27 26.31
CA GLY A 155 -56.96 14.20 27.11
C GLY A 155 -56.64 12.93 26.30
N ASN A 156 -57.40 12.67 25.23
CA ASN A 156 -57.14 11.56 24.30
C ASN A 156 -56.13 11.93 23.19
N LEU A 157 -56.14 13.20 22.74
CA LEU A 157 -55.24 13.69 21.69
C LEU A 157 -53.82 13.94 22.19
N VAL A 158 -53.64 14.38 23.44
CA VAL A 158 -52.32 14.67 24.00
C VAL A 158 -51.41 13.42 24.01
N PRO A 159 -51.84 12.24 24.52
CA PRO A 159 -51.03 11.03 24.45
C PRO A 159 -50.75 10.55 23.01
N GLN A 160 -51.68 10.79 22.07
CA GLN A 160 -51.47 10.46 20.66
C GLN A 160 -50.43 11.37 20.02
N ILE A 161 -50.47 12.67 20.31
CA ILE A 161 -49.48 13.64 19.85
C ILE A 161 -48.12 13.36 20.49
N GLU A 162 -48.07 13.04 21.79
CA GLU A 162 -46.84 12.63 22.48
C GLU A 162 -46.26 11.35 21.89
N GLY A 163 -47.11 10.36 21.57
CA GLY A 163 -46.70 9.13 20.88
C GLY A 163 -46.12 9.41 19.49
N VAL A 164 -46.78 10.26 18.69
CA VAL A 164 -46.30 10.66 17.36
C VAL A 164 -44.99 11.46 17.45
N LEU A 165 -44.82 12.29 18.48
CA LEU A 165 -43.58 13.05 18.70
C LEU A 165 -42.42 12.14 19.12
N GLU A 166 -42.69 11.13 19.94
CA GLU A 166 -41.69 10.15 20.36
C GLU A 166 -41.28 9.24 19.21
N GLU A 167 -42.25 8.81 18.38
CA GLU A 167 -41.99 8.06 17.14
C GLU A 167 -41.19 8.91 16.14
N ASN A 168 -41.50 10.21 16.00
CA ASN A 168 -40.70 11.13 15.18
C ASN A 168 -39.27 11.30 15.70
N ARG A 169 -39.07 11.30 17.03
CA ARG A 169 -37.72 11.35 17.62
C ARG A 169 -36.96 10.07 17.32
N ALA A 170 -37.58 8.90 17.51
CA ALA A 170 -36.98 7.61 17.21
C ALA A 170 -36.58 7.49 15.72
N LEU A 171 -37.48 7.88 14.80
CA LEU A 171 -37.20 7.90 13.36
C LEU A 171 -36.07 8.87 12.99
N LYS A 172 -35.98 10.04 13.63
CA LYS A 172 -34.86 10.96 13.42
C LYS A 172 -33.53 10.38 13.90
N GLU A 173 -33.52 9.70 15.04
CA GLU A 173 -32.32 9.02 15.55
C GLU A 173 -31.89 7.87 14.64
N GLU A 174 -32.85 7.12 14.07
CA GLU A 174 -32.58 6.03 13.13
C GLU A 174 -32.06 6.55 11.79
N VAL A 175 -32.65 7.63 11.25
CA VAL A 175 -32.15 8.32 10.06
C VAL A 175 -30.75 8.91 10.30
N PHE A 176 -30.48 9.44 11.50
CA PHE A 176 -29.16 9.93 11.87
C PHE A 176 -28.14 8.79 11.94
N ARG A 177 -28.50 7.64 12.54
CA ARG A 177 -27.67 6.42 12.54
C ARG A 177 -27.35 5.95 11.14
N HIS A 178 -28.35 5.81 10.26
CA HIS A 178 -28.13 5.39 8.87
C HIS A 178 -27.34 6.42 8.06
N SER A 179 -27.48 7.72 8.36
CA SER A 179 -26.66 8.78 7.77
C SER A 179 -25.20 8.68 8.20
N ASP A 180 -24.93 8.33 9.47
CA ASP A 180 -23.58 8.15 10.00
C ASP A 180 -22.93 6.84 9.50
N GLU A 181 -23.70 5.76 9.39
CA GLU A 181 -23.32 4.50 8.73
C GLU A 181 -22.97 4.76 7.26
N ARG A 182 -23.82 5.49 6.52
CA ARG A 182 -23.53 5.86 5.13
C ARG A 182 -22.29 6.75 5.04
N GLY A 183 -22.08 7.67 5.98
CA GLY A 183 -20.89 8.51 6.07
C GLY A 183 -19.61 7.70 6.32
N THR A 184 -19.68 6.66 7.15
CA THR A 184 -18.56 5.75 7.41
C THR A 184 -18.27 4.82 6.23
N TYR A 185 -19.28 4.31 5.53
CA TYR A 185 -19.09 3.56 4.29
C TYR A 185 -18.49 4.42 3.17
N VAL A 186 -18.97 5.65 2.98
CA VAL A 186 -18.39 6.61 2.02
C VAL A 186 -16.93 6.92 2.37
N ARG A 187 -16.59 7.08 3.65
CA ARG A 187 -15.19 7.21 4.09
C ARG A 187 -14.36 5.97 3.76
N LYS A 188 -14.87 4.76 4.01
CA LYS A 188 -14.14 3.52 3.71
C LYS A 188 -13.91 3.33 2.21
N VAL A 189 -14.90 3.65 1.37
CA VAL A 189 -14.76 3.61 -0.09
C VAL A 189 -13.75 4.65 -0.56
N GLN A 190 -13.82 5.86 -0.03
CA GLN A 190 -12.88 6.92 -0.40
C GLN A 190 -11.46 6.65 0.07
N ASP A 191 -11.28 6.06 1.26
CA ASP A 191 -10.00 5.56 1.75
C ASP A 191 -9.46 4.40 0.90
N ALA A 192 -10.33 3.56 0.33
CA ALA A 192 -9.95 2.49 -0.59
C ALA A 192 -9.54 3.05 -1.96
N ASP A 193 -10.27 4.04 -2.49
CA ASP A 193 -9.92 4.74 -3.74
C ASP A 193 -8.58 5.48 -3.58
N ASP A 194 -8.39 6.18 -2.45
CA ASP A 194 -7.12 6.84 -2.10
C ASP A 194 -5.95 5.83 -2.00
N TYR A 195 -6.21 4.61 -1.54
CA TYR A 195 -5.22 3.54 -1.45
C TYR A 195 -4.93 2.90 -2.80
N ILE A 196 -5.93 2.75 -3.67
CA ILE A 196 -5.77 2.30 -5.05
C ILE A 196 -4.91 3.31 -5.82
N GLU A 197 -5.19 4.62 -5.71
CA GLU A 197 -4.37 5.67 -6.33
C GLU A 197 -2.91 5.63 -5.83
N LEU A 198 -2.69 5.33 -4.54
CA LEU A 198 -1.35 5.15 -3.98
C LEU A 198 -0.62 3.95 -4.59
N LEU A 199 -1.32 2.83 -4.77
CA LEU A 199 -0.76 1.65 -5.42
C LEU A 199 -0.46 1.91 -6.89
N GLU A 200 -1.32 2.62 -7.61
CA GLU A 200 -1.12 3.01 -9.01
C GLU A 200 0.09 3.96 -9.16
N GLY A 201 0.25 4.93 -8.26
CA GLY A 201 1.42 5.81 -8.22
C GLY A 201 2.73 5.06 -7.92
N GLU A 202 2.71 4.11 -6.98
CA GLU A 202 3.87 3.26 -6.68
C GLU A 202 4.22 2.35 -7.87
N ILE A 203 3.22 1.81 -8.57
CA ILE A 203 3.41 1.03 -9.80
C ILE A 203 4.10 1.88 -10.88
N LEU A 204 3.60 3.09 -11.15
CA LEU A 204 4.21 3.99 -12.14
C LEU A 204 5.66 4.34 -11.78
N ARG A 205 5.95 4.58 -10.49
CA ARG A 205 7.31 4.84 -10.01
C ARG A 205 8.22 3.62 -10.18
N LEU A 206 7.72 2.43 -9.84
CA LEU A 206 8.46 1.18 -10.02
C LEU A 206 8.69 0.87 -11.50
N GLU A 207 7.74 1.19 -12.38
CA GLU A 207 7.90 1.09 -13.83
C GLU A 207 8.96 2.05 -14.38
N GLU A 208 9.02 3.28 -13.87
CA GLU A 208 10.08 4.24 -14.19
C GLU A 208 11.45 3.73 -13.74
N GLN A 209 11.55 3.28 -12.48
CA GLN A 209 12.78 2.69 -11.96
C GLN A 209 13.19 1.44 -12.74
N LEU A 210 12.25 0.62 -13.18
CA LEU A 210 12.51 -0.54 -14.02
C LEU A 210 12.97 -0.13 -15.43
N ARG A 211 12.43 0.97 -15.97
CA ARG A 211 12.85 1.53 -17.27
C ARG A 211 14.26 2.10 -17.19
N GLU A 212 14.55 2.89 -16.16
CA GLU A 212 15.88 3.41 -15.85
C GLU A 212 16.87 2.27 -15.62
N ALA A 213 16.54 1.29 -14.77
CA ALA A 213 17.38 0.12 -14.55
C ALA A 213 17.60 -0.67 -15.85
N ARG A 214 16.58 -0.82 -16.71
CA ARG A 214 16.73 -1.45 -18.04
C ARG A 214 17.60 -0.60 -18.98
N ALA A 215 17.54 0.73 -18.92
CA ALA A 215 18.37 1.62 -19.70
C ALA A 215 19.83 1.58 -19.23
N SER A 216 20.07 1.63 -17.91
CA SER A 216 21.37 1.42 -17.29
C SER A 216 21.92 0.03 -17.59
N LEU A 217 21.08 -1.01 -17.63
CA LEU A 217 21.49 -2.38 -17.96
C LEU A 217 21.72 -2.58 -19.47
N ARG A 218 21.08 -1.78 -20.34
CA ARG A 218 21.42 -1.67 -21.77
C ARG A 218 22.74 -0.94 -21.99
N HIS A 219 23.00 0.13 -21.22
CA HIS A 219 24.29 0.82 -21.22
C HIS A 219 25.41 -0.06 -20.65
N ALA A 220 25.18 -0.74 -19.53
CA ALA A 220 26.10 -1.73 -18.94
C ALA A 220 26.21 -3.03 -19.76
N ARG A 221 25.32 -3.25 -20.75
CA ARG A 221 25.51 -4.27 -21.80
C ARG A 221 26.46 -3.79 -22.90
N SER A 222 26.70 -2.49 -23.02
CA SER A 222 27.62 -1.89 -24.00
C SER A 222 28.98 -1.51 -23.42
N THR A 223 29.09 -1.31 -22.10
CA THR A 223 30.35 -1.10 -21.38
C THR A 223 30.59 -2.27 -20.43
N THR A 224 31.73 -2.92 -20.57
CA THR A 224 32.10 -4.04 -19.71
C THR A 224 32.35 -3.55 -18.28
N LEU A 225 32.04 -4.38 -17.28
CA LEU A 225 32.33 -4.08 -15.86
C LEU A 225 33.84 -3.79 -15.62
N GLU A 226 34.69 -4.27 -16.52
CA GLU A 226 36.13 -3.97 -16.58
C GLU A 226 36.45 -2.54 -17.04
N GLU A 227 35.64 -1.96 -17.92
CA GLU A 227 35.77 -0.56 -18.35
C GLU A 227 35.30 0.38 -17.24
N ILE A 228 34.18 0.05 -16.57
CA ILE A 228 33.69 0.79 -15.41
C ILE A 228 34.70 0.73 -14.25
N ALA A 229 35.32 -0.43 -14.01
CA ALA A 229 36.38 -0.57 -13.01
C ALA A 229 37.69 0.15 -13.39
N ARG A 230 37.92 0.42 -14.68
CA ARG A 230 39.05 1.22 -15.18
C ARG A 230 38.81 2.72 -15.06
N GLU A 231 37.56 3.15 -15.22
CA GLU A 231 37.13 4.55 -15.11
C GLU A 231 37.04 5.03 -13.64
N HIS A 232 36.90 4.09 -12.69
CA HIS A 232 36.75 4.37 -11.25
C HIS A 232 37.83 3.67 -10.39
N PRO A 233 39.12 4.06 -10.50
CA PRO A 233 40.22 3.45 -9.74
C PRO A 233 40.13 3.69 -8.22
N GLU A 234 39.33 4.65 -7.78
CA GLU A 234 39.07 4.99 -6.38
C GLU A 234 38.21 3.95 -5.63
N ILE A 235 37.66 2.96 -6.32
CA ILE A 235 36.88 1.86 -5.73
C ILE A 235 37.59 0.51 -6.01
N PRO A 236 38.61 0.13 -5.21
CA PRO A 236 39.44 -1.05 -5.48
C PRO A 236 38.65 -2.37 -5.54
N HIS A 237 37.53 -2.44 -4.83
CA HIS A 237 36.67 -3.62 -4.81
C HIS A 237 35.93 -3.85 -6.13
N LEU A 238 35.69 -2.82 -6.94
CA LEU A 238 35.06 -2.97 -8.26
C LEU A 238 35.94 -3.75 -9.24
N THR A 239 37.26 -3.54 -9.21
CA THR A 239 38.22 -4.30 -10.01
C THR A 239 38.27 -5.78 -9.58
N VAL A 240 38.24 -6.04 -8.28
CA VAL A 240 38.20 -7.41 -7.73
C VAL A 240 36.89 -8.10 -8.10
N ILE A 241 35.74 -7.41 -8.01
CA ILE A 241 34.43 -7.93 -8.41
C ILE A 241 34.38 -8.18 -9.93
N ALA A 242 34.92 -7.28 -10.75
CA ALA A 242 35.00 -7.45 -12.20
C ALA A 242 35.88 -8.65 -12.57
N GLN A 243 37.04 -8.81 -11.93
CA GLN A 243 37.90 -9.99 -12.10
C GLN A 243 37.27 -11.27 -11.54
N GLN A 244 36.54 -11.20 -10.43
CA GLN A 244 35.80 -12.33 -9.86
C GLN A 244 34.58 -12.72 -10.71
N LEU A 245 33.93 -11.80 -11.41
CA LEU A 245 32.87 -12.12 -12.37
C LEU A 245 33.44 -12.69 -13.68
N LYS A 246 34.63 -12.23 -14.09
CA LYS A 246 35.40 -12.79 -15.21
C LYS A 246 35.90 -14.21 -14.90
N ASN A 247 36.37 -14.44 -13.68
CA ASN A 247 37.00 -15.69 -13.25
C ASN A 247 36.02 -16.64 -12.50
N GLY A 248 34.87 -16.14 -12.08
CA GLY A 248 33.87 -16.81 -11.24
C GLY A 248 32.51 -16.88 -11.93
N GLY A 249 32.44 -17.74 -12.95
CA GLY A 249 31.29 -18.64 -13.07
C GLY A 249 30.02 -18.13 -13.74
N THR A 250 30.09 -17.32 -14.80
CA THR A 250 29.14 -17.58 -15.90
C THR A 250 29.60 -18.84 -16.58
N LYS A 251 29.02 -20.00 -16.24
CA LYS A 251 29.17 -21.21 -17.08
C LYS A 251 28.94 -20.79 -18.53
N SER A 252 29.84 -21.21 -19.42
CA SER A 252 29.82 -20.76 -20.81
C SER A 252 28.46 -21.08 -21.44
N VAL A 253 28.06 -20.34 -22.48
CA VAL A 253 26.81 -20.65 -23.21
C VAL A 253 26.77 -22.14 -23.61
N SER A 254 27.93 -22.70 -23.97
CA SER A 254 28.10 -24.13 -24.27
C SER A 254 27.78 -25.06 -23.09
N ASP A 255 28.09 -24.67 -21.85
CA ASP A 255 27.79 -25.48 -20.67
C ASP A 255 26.29 -25.46 -20.33
N LEU A 256 25.61 -24.34 -20.59
CA LEU A 256 24.15 -24.25 -20.45
C LEU A 256 23.43 -25.05 -21.53
N GLU A 257 23.97 -25.08 -22.75
CA GLU A 257 23.45 -25.92 -23.84
C GLU A 257 23.60 -27.41 -23.51
N LYS A 258 24.77 -27.87 -23.04
CA LYS A 258 24.97 -29.25 -22.57
C LYS A 258 24.02 -29.62 -21.43
N LEU A 259 23.80 -28.70 -20.49
CA LEU A 259 22.83 -28.92 -19.42
C LEU A 259 21.42 -29.05 -19.99
N ARG A 260 21.03 -28.20 -20.96
CA ARG A 260 19.72 -28.28 -21.62
C ARG A 260 19.51 -29.59 -22.35
N GLU A 261 20.54 -30.13 -23.00
CA GLU A 261 20.51 -31.44 -23.66
C GLU A 261 20.30 -32.60 -22.69
N SER A 262 20.73 -32.46 -21.43
CA SER A 262 20.54 -33.48 -20.39
C SER A 262 19.14 -33.50 -19.78
N LEU A 263 18.33 -32.47 -20.04
CA LEU A 263 16.99 -32.32 -19.48
C LEU A 263 15.92 -32.93 -20.39
N PRO A 264 14.79 -33.41 -19.84
CA PRO A 264 13.68 -33.92 -20.64
C PRO A 264 13.17 -32.86 -21.64
N THR A 265 12.90 -33.23 -22.88
CA THR A 265 12.37 -32.30 -23.90
C THR A 265 10.88 -32.46 -24.15
N GLU A 266 10.32 -33.61 -23.77
CA GLU A 266 8.92 -33.98 -24.02
C GLU A 266 8.28 -34.60 -22.77
N TYR A 267 6.96 -34.49 -22.69
CA TYR A 267 6.15 -35.16 -21.68
C TYR A 267 5.01 -35.95 -22.36
N ALA A 268 4.64 -37.06 -21.73
CA ALA A 268 3.54 -37.92 -22.17
C ALA A 268 2.74 -38.36 -20.94
N TRP A 269 1.70 -37.60 -20.63
CA TRP A 269 0.73 -37.92 -19.58
C TRP A 269 -0.43 -38.73 -20.19
N PRO A 270 -1.24 -39.44 -19.39
CA PRO A 270 -2.27 -40.36 -19.90
C PRO A 270 -3.26 -39.76 -20.93
N ASN A 271 -3.55 -38.45 -20.86
CA ASN A 271 -4.48 -37.77 -21.77
C ASN A 271 -3.87 -36.50 -22.40
N ASP A 272 -2.56 -36.29 -22.29
CA ASP A 272 -1.95 -35.01 -22.63
C ASP A 272 -0.46 -35.21 -22.92
N GLN A 273 0.02 -34.73 -24.04
CA GLN A 273 1.42 -34.84 -24.45
C GLN A 273 1.90 -33.51 -25.00
N GLY A 274 3.20 -33.28 -24.92
CA GLY A 274 3.76 -32.01 -25.35
C GLY A 274 5.23 -31.85 -25.01
N ARG A 275 5.67 -30.60 -24.93
CA ARG A 275 7.10 -30.27 -24.79
C ARG A 275 7.43 -29.62 -23.47
N PHE A 276 8.67 -29.81 -23.05
CA PHE A 276 9.30 -29.02 -22.01
C PHE A 276 10.04 -27.84 -22.63
N SER A 277 9.87 -26.69 -22.01
CA SER A 277 10.73 -25.53 -22.18
C SER A 277 11.31 -25.10 -20.85
N TYR A 278 12.51 -24.55 -20.91
CA TYR A 278 13.28 -24.15 -19.75
C TYR A 278 13.62 -22.67 -19.86
N SER A 279 13.31 -21.91 -18.83
CA SER A 279 13.74 -20.53 -18.77
C SER A 279 15.27 -20.45 -18.65
N ASP A 280 15.87 -19.41 -19.22
CA ASP A 280 17.30 -19.13 -19.04
C ASP A 280 17.69 -19.04 -17.56
N ARG A 281 16.78 -18.55 -16.72
CA ARG A 281 17.02 -18.42 -15.27
C ARG A 281 17.10 -19.78 -14.61
N PHE A 282 16.18 -20.69 -14.94
CA PHE A 282 16.22 -22.06 -14.44
C PHE A 282 17.55 -22.72 -14.81
N LEU A 283 17.98 -22.62 -16.08
CA LEU A 283 19.23 -23.23 -16.54
C LEU A 283 20.45 -22.69 -15.80
N ARG A 284 20.52 -21.37 -15.59
CA ARG A 284 21.64 -20.75 -14.86
C ARG A 284 21.68 -21.13 -13.39
N GLU A 285 20.53 -21.17 -12.72
CA GLU A 285 20.44 -21.56 -11.32
C GLU A 285 20.75 -23.05 -11.16
N LEU A 286 20.19 -23.90 -12.03
CA LEU A 286 20.48 -25.34 -12.06
C LEU A 286 21.97 -25.60 -12.24
N ALA A 287 22.59 -24.87 -13.18
CA ALA A 287 24.03 -24.91 -13.39
C ALA A 287 24.86 -24.52 -12.15
N GLY A 288 24.32 -23.74 -11.22
CA GLY A 288 24.99 -23.38 -9.98
C GLY A 288 25.00 -24.48 -8.91
N PHE A 289 24.17 -25.52 -9.06
CA PHE A 289 24.15 -26.67 -8.14
C PHE A 289 25.24 -27.70 -8.49
N GLU A 290 25.50 -28.60 -7.56
CA GLU A 290 26.44 -29.71 -7.78
C GLU A 290 25.92 -30.68 -8.86
N PRO A 291 26.78 -31.38 -9.63
CA PRO A 291 26.34 -32.27 -10.70
C PRO A 291 25.32 -33.33 -10.26
N HIS A 292 25.51 -33.91 -9.08
CA HIS A 292 24.58 -34.90 -8.51
C HIS A 292 23.21 -34.30 -8.15
N GLU A 293 23.15 -33.01 -7.80
CA GLU A 293 21.90 -32.28 -7.56
C GLU A 293 21.18 -31.98 -8.87
N GLN A 294 21.94 -31.58 -9.91
CA GLN A 294 21.42 -31.36 -11.26
C GLN A 294 20.74 -32.64 -11.78
N GLU A 295 21.40 -33.79 -11.64
CA GLU A 295 20.83 -35.10 -12.02
C GLU A 295 19.56 -35.47 -11.25
N ARG A 296 19.45 -35.08 -9.96
CA ARG A 296 18.24 -35.33 -9.17
C ARG A 296 17.07 -34.49 -9.69
N VAL A 297 17.30 -33.21 -9.97
CA VAL A 297 16.30 -32.32 -10.56
C VAL A 297 15.88 -32.81 -11.95
N ALA A 298 16.84 -33.19 -12.80
CA ALA A 298 16.56 -33.75 -14.12
C ALA A 298 15.71 -35.04 -14.04
N ARG A 299 16.01 -35.93 -13.09
CA ARG A 299 15.20 -37.13 -12.83
C ARG A 299 13.77 -36.79 -12.39
N GLN A 300 13.59 -35.83 -11.49
CA GLN A 300 12.23 -35.41 -11.07
C GLN A 300 11.46 -34.72 -12.20
N LEU A 301 12.13 -33.98 -13.07
CA LEU A 301 11.52 -33.47 -14.31
C LEU A 301 11.09 -34.61 -15.23
N GLY A 302 11.88 -35.70 -15.32
CA GLY A 302 11.49 -36.90 -16.05
C GLY A 302 10.28 -37.62 -15.43
N VAL A 303 10.18 -37.64 -14.09
CA VAL A 303 9.00 -38.15 -13.38
C VAL A 303 7.78 -37.27 -13.68
N LEU A 304 7.93 -35.94 -13.62
CA LEU A 304 6.88 -35.02 -14.02
C LEU A 304 6.45 -35.27 -15.47
N GLY A 305 7.40 -35.50 -16.38
CA GLY A 305 7.13 -35.75 -17.79
C GLY A 305 6.40 -37.07 -18.08
N SER A 306 6.67 -38.12 -17.31
CA SER A 306 6.13 -39.46 -17.56
C SER A 306 4.91 -39.83 -16.71
N GLN A 307 4.82 -39.33 -15.48
CA GLN A 307 3.77 -39.69 -14.52
C GLN A 307 2.75 -38.56 -14.29
N GLY A 308 3.10 -37.34 -14.69
CA GLY A 308 2.25 -36.17 -14.49
C GLY A 308 2.36 -35.53 -13.11
N SER A 309 1.68 -34.39 -12.97
CA SER A 309 1.80 -33.52 -11.80
C SER A 309 1.30 -34.15 -10.50
N GLY A 310 0.35 -35.08 -10.57
CA GLY A 310 -0.23 -35.76 -9.42
C GLY A 310 0.63 -36.87 -8.81
N TYR A 311 1.80 -37.17 -9.39
CA TYR A 311 2.66 -38.23 -8.87
C TYR A 311 3.25 -37.87 -7.51
N ALA A 312 3.11 -38.77 -6.54
CA ALA A 312 3.34 -38.48 -5.12
C ALA A 312 4.76 -37.97 -4.81
N SER A 313 5.79 -38.46 -5.49
CA SER A 313 7.18 -38.05 -5.23
C SER A 313 7.44 -36.58 -5.56
N LEU A 314 6.64 -35.97 -6.43
CA LEU A 314 6.79 -34.58 -6.84
C LEU A 314 6.27 -33.62 -5.78
N HIS A 315 5.38 -34.05 -4.88
CA HIS A 315 4.68 -33.18 -3.94
C HIS A 315 4.17 -31.88 -4.60
N THR A 316 3.65 -32.00 -5.83
CA THR A 316 3.26 -30.84 -6.62
C THR A 316 2.12 -30.11 -5.94
N ARG A 317 2.27 -28.79 -5.80
CA ARG A 317 1.21 -27.91 -5.32
C ARG A 317 1.06 -26.70 -6.22
N LYS A 318 -0.19 -26.26 -6.45
CA LYS A 318 -0.46 -24.97 -7.08
C LYS A 318 -0.18 -23.88 -6.05
N ILE A 319 0.54 -22.84 -6.45
CA ILE A 319 0.82 -21.68 -5.59
C ILE A 319 0.04 -20.49 -6.12
N GLU A 320 -0.78 -19.91 -5.25
CA GLU A 320 -1.56 -18.69 -5.51
C GLU A 320 -0.75 -17.42 -5.21
N MET A 321 0.30 -17.53 -4.38
CA MET A 321 1.20 -16.43 -4.08
C MET A 321 2.23 -16.20 -5.19
N ARG A 322 2.69 -14.96 -5.35
CA ARG A 322 3.74 -14.64 -6.32
C ARG A 322 5.11 -15.13 -5.82
N LEU A 323 5.65 -16.16 -6.44
CA LEU A 323 7.05 -16.59 -6.23
C LEU A 323 8.01 -15.78 -7.11
N PRO A 324 9.25 -15.53 -6.65
CA PRO A 324 10.27 -14.92 -7.49
C PRO A 324 10.44 -15.66 -8.83
N PHE A 325 10.65 -14.89 -9.90
CA PHE A 325 10.97 -15.40 -11.24
C PHE A 325 9.94 -16.37 -11.85
N SER A 326 8.75 -16.48 -11.26
CA SER A 326 7.67 -17.36 -11.71
C SER A 326 6.40 -16.54 -11.96
N PRO A 327 5.55 -16.93 -12.92
CA PRO A 327 4.29 -16.24 -13.16
C PRO A 327 3.30 -16.44 -11.98
N PRO A 328 2.26 -15.57 -11.88
CA PRO A 328 1.10 -15.85 -11.03
C PRO A 328 0.48 -17.20 -11.41
N GLU A 329 0.00 -17.96 -10.43
CA GLU A 329 -0.60 -19.29 -10.62
C GLU A 329 0.34 -20.35 -11.24
N CYS A 330 1.55 -20.47 -10.70
CA CYS A 330 2.47 -21.54 -11.06
C CYS A 330 2.34 -22.76 -10.13
N PHE A 331 2.92 -23.87 -10.54
CA PHE A 331 3.08 -25.06 -9.72
C PHE A 331 4.49 -25.11 -9.14
N VAL A 332 4.61 -25.64 -7.94
CA VAL A 332 5.89 -26.00 -7.31
C VAL A 332 5.95 -27.49 -7.16
N SER A 333 7.03 -28.10 -7.63
CA SER A 333 7.33 -29.51 -7.45
C SER A 333 8.69 -29.71 -6.80
N ARG A 334 8.85 -30.88 -6.20
CA ARG A 334 10.08 -31.35 -5.56
C ARG A 334 11.09 -31.77 -6.63
N GLY A 335 12.28 -31.16 -6.60
CA GLY A 335 13.44 -31.59 -7.39
C GLY A 335 14.35 -32.55 -6.63
N ALA A 336 14.48 -32.36 -5.31
CA ALA A 336 15.17 -33.23 -4.35
C ALA A 336 14.56 -33.01 -2.96
N ASP A 337 15.03 -33.68 -1.90
CA ASP A 337 14.56 -33.42 -0.52
C ASP A 337 14.56 -31.93 -0.19
N ASP A 338 15.65 -31.26 -0.52
CA ASP A 338 15.94 -29.86 -0.26
C ASP A 338 15.81 -28.95 -1.49
N LEU A 339 15.47 -29.48 -2.68
CA LEU A 339 15.32 -28.68 -3.89
C LEU A 339 13.88 -28.62 -4.37
N ARG A 340 13.47 -27.46 -4.86
CA ARG A 340 12.16 -27.19 -5.46
C ARG A 340 12.36 -26.56 -6.83
N PHE A 341 11.45 -26.85 -7.74
CA PHE A 341 11.37 -26.16 -9.03
C PHE A 341 9.95 -25.69 -9.31
N THR A 342 9.83 -24.54 -9.96
CA THR A 342 8.54 -23.97 -10.36
C THR A 342 8.30 -24.17 -11.84
N TRP A 343 7.05 -24.41 -12.21
CA TRP A 343 6.66 -24.62 -13.60
C TRP A 343 5.21 -24.21 -13.84
N SER A 344 4.86 -23.98 -15.10
CA SER A 344 3.48 -23.75 -15.53
C SER A 344 3.20 -24.53 -16.81
N LYS A 345 1.93 -24.86 -17.03
CA LYS A 345 1.49 -25.48 -18.28
C LYS A 345 0.57 -24.54 -19.05
N LYS A 346 0.89 -24.29 -20.31
CA LYS A 346 0.05 -23.54 -21.25
C LYS A 346 0.11 -24.19 -22.62
N GLU A 347 -1.04 -24.38 -23.27
CA GLU A 347 -1.14 -24.79 -24.68
C GLU A 347 -0.30 -26.05 -25.06
N GLY A 348 -0.22 -27.05 -24.16
CA GLY A 348 0.56 -28.26 -24.41
C GLY A 348 2.07 -28.12 -24.17
N GLU A 349 2.51 -27.04 -23.53
CA GLU A 349 3.91 -26.80 -23.16
C GLU A 349 4.04 -26.66 -21.64
N ILE A 350 4.98 -27.41 -21.07
CA ILE A 350 5.43 -27.24 -19.68
C ILE A 350 6.66 -26.32 -19.69
N LEU A 351 6.50 -25.11 -19.17
CA LEU A 351 7.60 -24.17 -18.98
C LEU A 351 8.09 -24.23 -17.53
N VAL A 352 9.35 -24.60 -17.34
CA VAL A 352 10.04 -24.62 -16.04
C VAL A 352 10.73 -23.27 -15.83
N HIS A 353 10.37 -22.58 -14.76
CA HIS A 353 10.75 -21.18 -14.54
C HIS A 353 11.97 -21.01 -13.66
N TRP A 354 12.06 -21.76 -12.55
CA TRP A 354 13.08 -21.53 -11.54
C TRP A 354 13.33 -22.77 -10.68
N VAL A 355 14.54 -22.89 -10.12
CA VAL A 355 14.95 -23.93 -9.16
C VAL A 355 15.63 -23.27 -7.96
N TYR A 356 15.31 -23.74 -6.75
CA TYR A 356 15.78 -23.15 -5.49
C TYR A 356 15.82 -24.18 -4.35
N ARG A 357 16.54 -23.85 -3.26
CA ARG A 357 16.58 -24.67 -2.05
C ARG A 357 15.37 -24.40 -1.15
N LYS A 358 14.85 -25.43 -0.48
CA LYS A 358 13.82 -25.29 0.55
C LYS A 358 14.36 -24.37 1.65
N GLY A 359 13.60 -23.33 2.00
CA GLY A 359 14.03 -22.33 2.97
C GLY A 359 14.90 -21.19 2.40
N ASP A 360 15.02 -21.09 1.07
CA ASP A 360 15.61 -19.92 0.40
C ASP A 360 14.94 -18.63 0.90
N SER A 361 15.73 -17.68 1.41
CA SER A 361 15.25 -16.44 2.01
C SER A 361 14.47 -15.55 1.04
N ARG A 362 14.62 -15.78 -0.28
CA ARG A 362 13.85 -15.10 -1.34
C ARG A 362 12.40 -15.58 -1.40
N VAL A 363 12.11 -16.76 -0.85
CA VAL A 363 10.77 -17.32 -0.72
C VAL A 363 10.27 -16.98 0.69
N ARG A 364 9.40 -15.97 0.81
CA ARG A 364 8.85 -15.53 2.11
C ARG A 364 8.14 -16.70 2.81
N GLN A 365 8.40 -16.84 4.12
CA GLN A 365 8.03 -17.97 4.98
C GLN A 365 6.59 -18.48 4.79
N SER A 366 6.47 -19.67 4.17
CA SER A 366 5.43 -20.70 4.44
C SER A 366 5.76 -22.03 3.74
N GLU A 367 7.03 -22.47 3.83
CA GLU A 367 7.41 -23.86 3.48
C GLU A 367 7.67 -24.73 4.72
N ALA A 368 7.06 -24.35 5.86
CA ALA A 368 6.98 -25.19 7.05
C ALA A 368 5.95 -26.30 6.81
#